data_AF-A0A1S1HIX0-F1
#
_entry.id   AF-A0A1S1HIX0-F1
#
_cell.length_a   1.000
_cell.length_b   1.000
_cell.length_c   1.000
_cell.angle_alpha   90.00
_cell.angle_beta   90.00
_cell.angle_gamma   90.00
#
_symmetry.space_group_name_H-M   'P 1'
#
loop_
_entity.id
_entity.type
_entity.pdbx_description
1 polymer ?
#
loop_
_entity_poly.entity_id
_entity_poly.type
_entity_poly.pdbx_seq_one_letter_code
_entity_poly.pdbx_strand_id
1 'polypeptide(L)'
;MDRQAFYAMMSAPPALDYELYLDTGSLLGCQKGFDEFVNRDELQFQIVHQVEELWMKLIAYTLLDVDDYLQARDTHRVLTLMGRCHRLLRLMTAQLDLLETMSPKEYQQIRLQLGNGSGQESPGFRTLLKMPPHLWTSFVSHYLTPEGRTVRSIYDQDYAHDAAYAVAEALIEFDELFGKFRWHHLFLIHRSIGMGSASLKGRSVDLLQAGAKHRFFPELWDVRVAMTDAWGGDYGRVRDSLSAGAAA
;
A
#
# COMPACT_ATOMS: atom_id res chain seq x y z
N MET A 1 -17.48 -34.95 -6.68
CA MET A 1 -17.42 -33.88 -7.69
C MET A 1 -16.41 -34.29 -8.74
N ASP A 2 -16.77 -34.21 -10.02
CA ASP A 2 -15.84 -34.45 -11.11
C ASP A 2 -14.96 -33.20 -11.32
N ARG A 3 -13.69 -33.29 -10.93
CA ARG A 3 -12.75 -32.16 -11.00
C ARG A 3 -12.56 -31.67 -12.42
N GLN A 4 -12.51 -32.57 -13.41
CA GLN A 4 -12.24 -32.19 -14.80
C GLN A 4 -13.45 -31.47 -15.40
N ALA A 5 -14.67 -31.91 -15.06
CA ALA A 5 -15.87 -31.19 -15.45
C ALA A 5 -15.88 -29.74 -14.90
N PHE A 6 -15.49 -29.53 -13.64
CA PHE A 6 -15.42 -28.17 -13.07
C PHE A 6 -14.26 -27.33 -13.63
N TYR A 7 -13.12 -27.94 -13.96
CA TYR A 7 -12.04 -27.25 -14.66
C TYR A 7 -12.50 -26.74 -16.03
N ALA A 8 -13.21 -27.58 -16.79
CA ALA A 8 -13.79 -27.18 -18.07
C ALA A 8 -14.83 -26.04 -17.91
N MET A 9 -15.63 -26.04 -16.85
CA MET A 9 -16.58 -24.95 -16.56
C MET A 9 -15.86 -23.63 -16.23
N MET A 10 -14.78 -23.66 -15.45
CA MET A 10 -14.03 -22.46 -15.09
C MET A 10 -13.24 -21.85 -16.26
N SER A 11 -12.88 -22.67 -17.24
CA SER A 11 -12.14 -22.26 -18.45
C SER A 11 -13.03 -22.16 -19.70
N ALA A 12 -14.36 -22.14 -19.51
CA ALA A 12 -15.28 -22.01 -20.63
C ALA A 12 -15.10 -20.65 -21.35
N PRO A 13 -15.18 -20.61 -22.69
CA PRO A 13 -15.10 -19.35 -23.43
C PRO A 13 -16.20 -18.37 -23.00
N PRO A 14 -15.91 -17.05 -22.94
CA PRO A 14 -16.89 -16.05 -22.55
C PRO A 14 -18.03 -15.98 -23.58
N ALA A 15 -19.27 -15.91 -23.11
CA ALA A 15 -20.46 -15.86 -23.96
C ALA A 15 -21.51 -14.83 -23.52
N LEU A 16 -21.46 -14.40 -22.25
CA LEU A 16 -22.43 -13.46 -21.67
C LEU A 16 -21.90 -12.03 -21.64
N ASP A 17 -22.79 -11.04 -21.64
CA ASP A 17 -22.43 -9.61 -21.63
C ASP A 17 -21.49 -9.23 -20.48
N TYR A 18 -21.67 -9.83 -19.31
CA TYR A 18 -20.76 -9.64 -18.16
C TYR A 18 -19.32 -10.06 -18.48
N GLU A 19 -19.17 -11.22 -19.11
CA GLU A 19 -17.88 -11.81 -19.46
C GLU A 19 -17.18 -11.00 -20.55
N LEU A 20 -17.97 -10.52 -21.52
CA LEU A 20 -17.47 -9.66 -22.60
C LEU A 20 -17.07 -8.27 -22.08
N TYR A 21 -17.87 -7.67 -21.19
CA TYR A 21 -17.59 -6.34 -20.65
C TYR A 21 -16.36 -6.31 -19.74
N LEU A 22 -16.20 -7.32 -18.88
CA LEU A 22 -15.04 -7.42 -18.00
C LEU A 22 -13.83 -8.12 -18.63
N ASP A 23 -13.97 -8.59 -19.88
CA ASP A 23 -12.97 -9.41 -20.57
C ASP A 23 -12.49 -10.57 -19.70
N THR A 24 -13.45 -11.32 -19.12
CA THR A 24 -13.13 -12.43 -18.21
C THR A 24 -12.36 -13.54 -18.91
N GLY A 25 -12.54 -13.71 -20.22
CA GLY A 25 -11.75 -14.66 -21.01
C GLY A 25 -10.25 -14.37 -20.94
N SER A 26 -9.83 -13.12 -21.15
CA SER A 26 -8.42 -12.74 -21.04
C SER A 26 -7.95 -12.73 -19.58
N LEU A 27 -8.76 -12.18 -18.67
CA LEU A 27 -8.43 -12.07 -17.25
C LEU A 27 -8.24 -13.44 -16.57
N LEU A 28 -9.17 -14.36 -16.77
CA LEU A 28 -9.13 -15.73 -16.22
C LEU A 28 -8.24 -16.67 -17.06
N GLY A 29 -7.73 -16.19 -18.20
CA GLY A 29 -6.71 -16.86 -19.01
C GLY A 29 -5.28 -16.51 -18.63
N CYS A 30 -5.07 -15.55 -17.71
CA CYS A 30 -3.73 -15.11 -17.29
C CYS A 30 -3.04 -16.04 -16.28
N GLN A 31 -3.74 -17.07 -15.78
CA GLN A 31 -3.17 -18.07 -14.87
C GLN A 31 -2.75 -19.31 -15.64
N LYS A 32 -1.75 -20.06 -15.14
CA LYS A 32 -1.36 -21.36 -15.71
C LYS A 32 -2.54 -22.34 -15.77
N GLY A 33 -2.50 -23.29 -16.72
CA GLY A 33 -3.49 -24.35 -16.80
C GLY A 33 -3.52 -25.21 -15.54
N PHE A 34 -4.70 -25.76 -15.19
CA PHE A 34 -4.88 -26.47 -13.92
C PHE A 34 -3.99 -27.71 -13.71
N ASP A 35 -3.49 -28.29 -14.80
CA ASP A 35 -2.57 -29.45 -14.79
C ASP A 35 -1.09 -29.04 -14.89
N GLU A 36 -0.78 -27.74 -15.01
CA GLU A 36 0.57 -27.21 -15.17
C GLU A 36 1.18 -26.69 -13.87
N PHE A 37 0.39 -26.63 -12.78
CA PHE A 37 0.88 -26.13 -11.51
C PHE A 37 1.91 -27.07 -10.87
N VAL A 38 2.96 -26.50 -10.29
CA VAL A 38 3.97 -27.26 -9.54
C VAL A 38 3.40 -27.86 -8.24
N ASN A 39 2.39 -27.22 -7.67
CA ASN A 39 1.58 -27.70 -6.56
C ASN A 39 0.23 -26.99 -6.51
N ARG A 40 -0.62 -27.34 -5.54
CA ARG A 40 -2.01 -26.84 -5.47
C ARG A 40 -2.15 -25.40 -4.99
N ASP A 41 -1.09 -24.80 -4.45
CA ASP A 41 -1.10 -23.41 -3.96
C ASP A 41 -0.63 -22.40 -5.02
N GLU A 42 -0.07 -22.87 -6.15
CA GLU A 42 0.47 -21.97 -7.18
C GLU A 42 -0.62 -21.09 -7.84
N LEU A 43 -1.86 -21.57 -7.91
CA LEU A 43 -2.97 -20.75 -8.40
C LEU A 43 -3.26 -19.58 -7.45
N GLN A 44 -3.31 -19.84 -6.15
CA GLN A 44 -3.48 -18.79 -5.14
C GLN A 44 -2.34 -17.79 -5.19
N PHE A 45 -1.10 -18.28 -5.31
CA PHE A 45 0.07 -17.42 -5.46
C PHE A 45 -0.09 -16.47 -6.65
N GLN A 46 -0.49 -16.97 -7.83
CA GLN A 46 -0.72 -16.14 -9.02
C GLN A 46 -1.85 -15.14 -8.81
N ILE A 47 -3.01 -15.57 -8.32
CA ILE A 47 -4.20 -14.72 -8.19
C ILE A 47 -3.96 -13.57 -7.21
N VAL A 48 -3.35 -13.81 -6.04
CA VAL A 48 -3.09 -12.75 -5.06
C VAL A 48 -2.25 -11.62 -5.69
N HIS A 49 -1.16 -11.96 -6.37
CA HIS A 49 -0.30 -10.95 -7.01
C HIS A 49 -0.96 -10.29 -8.24
N GLN A 50 -1.76 -11.02 -9.01
CA GLN A 50 -2.51 -10.43 -10.14
C GLN A 50 -3.56 -9.42 -9.66
N VAL A 51 -4.26 -9.73 -8.55
CA VAL A 51 -5.18 -8.80 -7.91
C VAL A 51 -4.44 -7.56 -7.38
N GLU A 52 -3.23 -7.71 -6.81
CA GLU A 52 -2.39 -6.55 -6.45
C GLU A 52 -2.09 -5.67 -7.64
N GLU A 53 -1.69 -6.23 -8.79
CA GLU A 53 -1.40 -5.43 -9.99
C GLU A 53 -2.64 -4.67 -10.49
N LEU A 54 -3.83 -5.28 -10.41
CA LEU A 54 -5.08 -4.60 -10.75
C LEU A 54 -5.42 -3.46 -9.78
N TRP A 55 -5.23 -3.67 -8.47
CA TRP A 55 -5.41 -2.60 -7.49
C TRP A 55 -4.38 -1.49 -7.62
N MET A 56 -3.11 -1.82 -7.86
CA MET A 56 -2.08 -0.82 -8.10
C MET A 56 -2.34 -0.02 -9.37
N LYS A 57 -2.86 -0.65 -10.43
CA LYS A 57 -3.32 0.05 -11.64
C LYS A 57 -4.43 1.05 -11.32
N LEU A 58 -5.43 0.66 -10.53
CA LEU A 58 -6.53 1.55 -10.14
C LEU A 58 -6.06 2.68 -9.21
N ILE A 59 -5.15 2.41 -8.28
CA ILE A 59 -4.53 3.44 -7.44
C ILE A 59 -3.78 4.43 -8.33
N ALA A 60 -2.89 3.96 -9.20
CA ALA A 60 -2.10 4.81 -10.08
C ALA A 60 -2.99 5.70 -10.97
N TYR A 61 -4.02 5.11 -11.60
CA TYR A 61 -4.99 5.87 -12.39
C TYR A 61 -5.71 6.92 -11.55
N THR A 62 -6.15 6.56 -10.33
CA THR A 62 -6.84 7.49 -9.43
C THR A 62 -5.92 8.61 -8.92
N LEU A 63 -4.63 8.34 -8.72
CA LEU A 63 -3.67 9.36 -8.26
C LEU A 63 -3.38 10.42 -9.33
N LEU A 64 -3.53 10.11 -10.62
CA LEU A 64 -3.48 11.13 -11.68
C LEU A 64 -4.63 12.13 -11.52
N ASP A 65 -5.86 11.64 -11.35
CA ASP A 65 -7.02 12.49 -11.07
C ASP A 65 -6.80 13.31 -9.78
N VAL A 66 -6.26 12.70 -8.71
CA VAL A 66 -5.97 13.42 -7.46
C VAL A 66 -5.02 14.59 -7.72
N ASP A 67 -3.98 14.40 -8.53
CA ASP A 67 -3.05 15.47 -8.87
C ASP A 67 -3.74 16.63 -9.61
N ASP A 68 -4.56 16.32 -10.61
CA ASP A 68 -5.35 17.31 -11.34
C ASP A 68 -6.27 18.11 -10.40
N TYR A 69 -6.94 17.44 -9.46
CA TYR A 69 -7.83 18.11 -8.48
C TYR A 69 -7.07 18.84 -7.37
N LEU A 70 -5.84 18.43 -7.03
CA LEU A 70 -4.95 19.20 -6.16
C LEU A 70 -4.62 20.55 -6.81
N GLN A 71 -4.24 20.53 -8.09
CA GLN A 71 -3.92 21.74 -8.85
C GLN A 71 -5.14 22.67 -8.99
N ALA A 72 -6.33 22.11 -9.20
CA ALA A 72 -7.59 22.86 -9.26
C ALA A 72 -8.14 23.31 -7.89
N ARG A 73 -7.51 22.90 -6.78
CA ARG A 73 -8.00 23.07 -5.40
C ARG A 73 -9.43 22.53 -5.17
N ASP A 74 -9.84 21.50 -5.88
CA ASP A 74 -11.09 20.77 -5.58
C ASP A 74 -10.85 19.76 -4.44
N THR A 75 -10.82 20.28 -3.23
CA THR A 75 -10.50 19.50 -2.02
C THR A 75 -11.45 18.34 -1.81
N HIS A 76 -12.76 18.52 -2.07
CA HIS A 76 -13.73 17.44 -1.85
C HIS A 76 -13.47 16.26 -2.79
N ARG A 77 -13.10 16.54 -4.03
CA ARG A 77 -12.74 15.49 -4.98
C ARG A 77 -11.42 14.81 -4.61
N VAL A 78 -10.41 15.58 -4.21
CA VAL A 78 -9.14 15.04 -3.68
C VAL A 78 -9.42 14.05 -2.54
N LEU A 79 -10.16 14.46 -1.51
CA LEU A 79 -10.45 13.62 -0.34
C LEU A 79 -11.24 12.36 -0.71
N THR A 80 -12.21 12.49 -1.61
CA THR A 80 -13.00 11.34 -2.11
C THR A 80 -12.11 10.30 -2.79
N LEU A 81 -11.20 10.74 -3.65
CA LEU A 81 -10.32 9.87 -4.44
C LEU A 81 -9.18 9.29 -3.61
N MET A 82 -8.59 10.08 -2.70
CA MET A 82 -7.64 9.57 -1.70
C MET A 82 -8.30 8.50 -0.83
N GLY A 83 -9.55 8.70 -0.42
CA GLY A 83 -10.34 7.69 0.28
C GLY A 83 -10.51 6.38 -0.49
N ARG A 84 -10.56 6.41 -1.83
CA ARG A 84 -10.52 5.19 -2.67
C ARG A 84 -9.15 4.52 -2.59
N CYS A 85 -8.07 5.28 -2.79
CA CYS A 85 -6.70 4.77 -2.69
C CYS A 85 -6.42 4.13 -1.33
N HIS A 86 -6.88 4.74 -0.23
CA HIS A 86 -6.71 4.21 1.12
C HIS A 86 -7.43 2.87 1.33
N ARG A 87 -8.63 2.71 0.74
CA ARG A 87 -9.37 1.44 0.80
C ARG A 87 -8.64 0.35 0.00
N LEU A 88 -8.13 0.69 -1.17
CA LEU A 88 -7.36 -0.24 -2.01
C LEU A 88 -6.06 -0.69 -1.32
N LEU A 89 -5.32 0.21 -0.68
CA LEU A 89 -4.12 -0.15 0.10
C LEU A 89 -4.45 -1.07 1.29
N ARG A 90 -5.58 -0.84 1.97
CA ARG A 90 -6.07 -1.76 3.01
C ARG A 90 -6.40 -3.14 2.44
N LEU A 91 -7.07 -3.22 1.30
CA LEU A 91 -7.38 -4.49 0.62
C LEU A 91 -6.10 -5.23 0.21
N MET A 92 -5.13 -4.52 -0.38
CA MET A 92 -3.82 -5.08 -0.72
C MET A 92 -3.09 -5.64 0.51
N THR A 93 -3.20 -4.97 1.66
CA THR A 93 -2.60 -5.46 2.90
C THR A 93 -3.33 -6.68 3.44
N ALA A 94 -4.66 -6.63 3.51
CA ALA A 94 -5.47 -7.70 4.12
C ALA A 94 -5.43 -9.01 3.34
N GLN A 95 -5.31 -8.97 2.01
CA GLN A 95 -5.24 -10.20 1.22
C GLN A 95 -3.93 -10.97 1.39
N LEU A 96 -2.87 -10.35 1.92
CA LEU A 96 -1.60 -11.05 2.19
C LEU A 96 -1.80 -12.24 3.14
N ASP A 97 -2.79 -12.15 4.03
CA ASP A 97 -3.18 -13.23 4.96
C ASP A 97 -3.56 -14.52 4.23
N LEU A 98 -4.04 -14.44 2.97
CA LEU A 98 -4.29 -15.63 2.16
C LEU A 98 -3.00 -16.42 1.96
N LEU A 99 -1.90 -15.77 1.63
CA LEU A 99 -0.61 -16.43 1.39
C LEU A 99 -0.05 -17.11 2.64
N GLU A 100 -0.57 -16.80 3.82
CA GLU A 100 -0.18 -17.48 5.06
C GLU A 100 -0.72 -18.91 5.18
N THR A 101 -1.71 -19.29 4.38
CA THR A 101 -2.23 -20.67 4.33
C THR A 101 -1.30 -21.63 3.59
N MET A 102 -0.38 -21.10 2.79
CA MET A 102 0.61 -21.87 2.05
C MET A 102 1.79 -22.24 2.95
N SER A 103 2.20 -23.51 2.95
CA SER A 103 3.36 -23.91 3.75
C SER A 103 4.67 -23.40 3.13
N PRO A 104 5.72 -23.17 3.94
CA PRO A 104 7.05 -22.87 3.41
C PRO A 104 7.56 -23.92 2.40
N LYS A 105 7.16 -25.19 2.55
CA LYS A 105 7.56 -26.29 1.65
C LYS A 105 6.91 -26.14 0.26
N GLU A 106 5.62 -25.84 0.20
CA GLU A 106 4.91 -25.58 -1.06
C GLU A 106 5.46 -24.32 -1.73
N TYR A 107 5.72 -23.26 -0.96
CA TYR A 107 6.34 -22.05 -1.50
C TYR A 107 7.71 -22.31 -2.13
N GLN A 108 8.57 -23.15 -1.53
CA GLN A 108 9.87 -23.48 -2.14
C GLN A 108 9.74 -24.17 -3.50
N GLN A 109 8.68 -24.95 -3.73
CA GLN A 109 8.43 -25.55 -5.06
C GLN A 109 8.03 -24.49 -6.10
N ILE A 110 7.16 -23.55 -5.71
CA ILE A 110 6.78 -22.40 -6.56
C ILE A 110 8.00 -21.54 -6.86
N ARG A 111 8.82 -21.26 -5.85
CA ARG A 111 10.04 -20.43 -5.97
C ARG A 111 11.01 -20.93 -7.03
N LEU A 112 11.10 -22.25 -7.27
CA LEU A 112 11.92 -22.81 -8.34
C LEU A 112 11.44 -22.41 -9.75
N GLN A 113 10.13 -22.16 -9.91
CA GLN A 113 9.51 -21.77 -11.18
C GLN A 113 9.59 -20.26 -11.45
N LEU A 114 9.81 -19.43 -10.42
CA LEU A 114 9.89 -17.97 -10.55
C LEU A 114 11.14 -17.48 -11.28
N GLY A 115 12.16 -18.33 -11.43
CA GLY A 115 13.45 -17.94 -12.00
C GLY A 115 14.06 -16.74 -11.27
N ASN A 116 14.29 -15.64 -11.98
CA ASN A 116 14.80 -14.39 -11.43
C ASN A 116 13.72 -13.41 -10.97
N GLY A 117 12.44 -13.77 -11.09
CA GLY A 117 11.31 -12.90 -10.79
C GLY A 117 11.30 -12.39 -9.35
N SER A 118 11.03 -11.10 -9.16
CA SER A 118 10.91 -10.45 -7.86
C SER A 118 9.79 -9.42 -7.85
N GLY A 119 9.14 -9.22 -6.70
CA GLY A 119 8.20 -8.10 -6.50
C GLY A 119 8.81 -6.72 -6.78
N GLN A 120 10.15 -6.58 -6.78
CA GLN A 120 10.83 -5.35 -7.22
C GLN A 120 10.67 -5.05 -8.71
N GLU A 121 10.30 -6.06 -9.51
CA GLU A 121 10.05 -5.94 -10.95
C GLU A 121 8.56 -5.64 -11.24
N SER A 122 7.71 -5.56 -10.21
CA SER A 122 6.30 -5.17 -10.33
C SER A 122 6.13 -3.81 -11.01
N PRO A 123 5.44 -3.72 -12.16
CA PRO A 123 5.20 -2.45 -12.83
C PRO A 123 4.27 -1.55 -12.02
N GLY A 124 3.21 -2.09 -11.40
CA GLY A 124 2.31 -1.35 -10.53
C GLY A 124 3.05 -0.74 -9.34
N PHE A 125 3.82 -1.55 -8.62
CA PHE A 125 4.53 -1.09 -7.44
C PHE A 125 5.56 -0.01 -7.79
N ARG A 126 6.38 -0.24 -8.83
CA ARG A 126 7.36 0.74 -9.31
C ARG A 126 6.73 2.07 -9.74
N THR A 127 5.52 2.03 -10.28
CA THR A 127 4.77 3.24 -10.63
C THR A 127 4.37 3.98 -9.36
N LEU A 128 3.76 3.29 -8.40
CA LEU A 128 3.34 3.90 -7.12
C LEU A 128 4.50 4.46 -6.30
N LEU A 129 5.72 3.93 -6.43
CA LEU A 129 6.90 4.52 -5.78
C LEU A 129 7.26 5.91 -6.32
N LYS A 130 6.90 6.22 -7.57
CA LYS A 130 7.32 7.45 -8.26
C LYS A 130 6.30 8.58 -8.20
N MET A 131 5.03 8.27 -7.96
CA MET A 131 3.95 9.26 -8.00
C MET A 131 3.91 10.21 -6.79
N PRO A 132 4.14 9.77 -5.53
CA PRO A 132 3.96 10.62 -4.36
C PRO A 132 4.75 11.95 -4.38
N PRO A 133 6.02 12.02 -4.85
CA PRO A 133 6.73 13.30 -4.97
C PRO A 133 6.02 14.35 -5.83
N HIS A 134 5.26 13.93 -6.85
CA HIS A 134 4.48 14.84 -7.69
C HIS A 134 3.27 15.38 -6.92
N LEU A 135 2.54 14.51 -6.22
CA LEU A 135 1.42 14.91 -5.35
C LEU A 135 1.88 15.89 -4.26
N TRP A 136 3.06 15.66 -3.69
CA TRP A 136 3.66 16.56 -2.71
C TRP A 136 3.91 17.95 -3.30
N THR A 137 4.47 18.00 -4.51
CA THR A 137 4.72 19.25 -5.22
C THR A 137 3.41 20.01 -5.45
N SER A 138 2.38 19.34 -5.98
CA SER A 138 1.06 19.93 -6.21
C SER A 138 0.41 20.41 -4.91
N PHE A 139 0.47 19.62 -3.84
CA PHE A 139 -0.05 20.03 -2.54
C PHE A 139 0.65 21.30 -2.01
N VAL A 140 1.98 21.33 -1.99
CA VAL A 140 2.74 22.49 -1.52
C VAL A 140 2.44 23.73 -2.37
N SER A 141 2.49 23.61 -3.69
CA SER A 141 2.29 24.72 -4.62
C SER A 141 0.88 25.32 -4.59
N HIS A 142 -0.15 24.51 -4.31
CA HIS A 142 -1.54 24.97 -4.40
C HIS A 142 -2.24 25.18 -3.05
N TYR A 143 -1.80 24.53 -1.97
CA TYR A 143 -2.42 24.66 -0.64
C TYR A 143 -1.56 25.40 0.38
N LEU A 144 -0.24 25.42 0.22
CA LEU A 144 0.67 26.04 1.20
C LEU A 144 1.25 27.36 0.69
N THR A 145 2.00 27.32 -0.41
CA THR A 145 2.75 28.48 -0.93
C THR A 145 1.90 29.73 -1.19
N PRO A 146 0.70 29.66 -1.81
CA PRO A 146 -0.07 30.87 -2.15
C PRO A 146 -0.49 31.70 -0.94
N GLU A 147 -0.60 31.07 0.22
CA GLU A 147 -1.03 31.68 1.47
C GLU A 147 0.14 31.85 2.45
N GLY A 148 1.39 31.62 2.00
CA GLY A 148 2.59 31.70 2.85
C GLY A 148 2.60 30.66 3.98
N ARG A 149 1.80 29.60 3.87
CA ARG A 149 1.65 28.59 4.90
C ARG A 149 2.77 27.56 4.84
N THR A 150 3.06 26.96 5.99
CA THR A 150 3.98 25.83 6.15
C THR A 150 3.25 24.62 6.71
N VAL A 151 3.88 23.44 6.63
CA VAL A 151 3.37 22.25 7.33
C VAL A 151 3.16 22.53 8.83
N ARG A 152 4.09 23.23 9.49
CA ARG A 152 3.93 23.59 10.91
C ARG A 152 2.72 24.49 11.15
N SER A 153 2.47 25.46 10.28
CA SER A 153 1.32 26.37 10.46
C SER A 153 -0.01 25.64 10.40
N ILE A 154 -0.19 24.70 9.47
CA ILE A 154 -1.47 24.00 9.29
C ILE A 154 -1.76 22.96 10.38
N TYR A 155 -0.75 22.55 11.15
CA TYR A 155 -0.91 21.58 12.25
C TYR A 155 -0.88 22.21 13.65
N ASP A 156 -0.35 23.43 13.80
CA ASP A 156 -0.07 24.01 15.12
C ASP A 156 -0.39 25.51 15.18
N GLN A 157 0.42 26.36 14.53
CA GLN A 157 0.37 27.83 14.75
C GLN A 157 -0.96 28.46 14.31
N ASP A 158 -1.47 28.04 13.16
CA ASP A 158 -2.67 28.57 12.51
C ASP A 158 -3.69 27.44 12.27
N TYR A 159 -3.71 26.45 13.18
CA TYR A 159 -4.56 25.28 13.01
C TYR A 159 -6.05 25.65 12.95
N ALA A 160 -6.69 25.32 11.82
CA ALA A 160 -8.09 25.64 11.57
C ALA A 160 -8.91 24.43 11.07
N HIS A 161 -8.31 23.23 11.02
CA HIS A 161 -8.94 22.03 10.43
C HIS A 161 -9.49 22.28 9.01
N ASP A 162 -8.74 23.04 8.22
CA ASP A 162 -9.19 23.52 6.92
C ASP A 162 -8.79 22.57 5.78
N ALA A 163 -8.99 23.03 4.54
CA ALA A 163 -8.70 22.24 3.35
C ALA A 163 -7.23 21.78 3.26
N ALA A 164 -6.27 22.64 3.62
CA ALA A 164 -4.85 22.29 3.57
C ALA A 164 -4.51 21.20 4.60
N TYR A 165 -5.04 21.34 5.82
CA TYR A 165 -4.93 20.30 6.84
C TYR A 165 -5.56 18.97 6.40
N ALA A 166 -6.80 19.00 5.90
CA ALA A 166 -7.51 17.78 5.50
C ALA A 166 -6.79 17.02 4.37
N VAL A 167 -6.24 17.75 3.39
CA VAL A 167 -5.44 17.13 2.32
C VAL A 167 -4.12 16.57 2.86
N ALA A 168 -3.44 17.29 3.77
CA ALA A 168 -2.22 16.78 4.41
C ALA A 168 -2.48 15.46 5.16
N GLU A 169 -3.60 15.38 5.89
CA GLU A 169 -3.99 14.15 6.60
C GLU A 169 -4.32 13.01 5.62
N ALA A 170 -4.93 13.31 4.47
CA ALA A 170 -5.15 12.30 3.43
C ALA A 170 -3.81 11.80 2.84
N LEU A 171 -2.86 12.69 2.56
CA LEU A 171 -1.54 12.31 2.03
C LEU A 171 -0.76 11.44 3.02
N ILE A 172 -0.74 11.81 4.30
CA ILE A 172 -0.01 11.00 5.28
C ILE A 172 -0.69 9.66 5.56
N GLU A 173 -2.02 9.56 5.51
CA GLU A 173 -2.70 8.27 5.61
C GLU A 173 -2.30 7.34 4.46
N PHE A 174 -2.17 7.87 3.24
CA PHE A 174 -1.65 7.10 2.09
C PHE A 174 -0.24 6.55 2.37
N ASP A 175 0.67 7.39 2.85
CA ASP A 175 2.06 7.01 3.20
C ASP A 175 2.09 5.96 4.32
N GLU A 176 1.28 6.15 5.38
CA GLU A 176 1.12 5.20 6.48
C GLU A 176 0.63 3.83 5.98
N LEU A 177 -0.42 3.81 5.16
CA LEU A 177 -1.00 2.58 4.63
C LEU A 177 -0.02 1.85 3.69
N PHE A 178 0.75 2.57 2.90
CA PHE A 178 1.81 1.99 2.07
C PHE A 178 2.93 1.39 2.94
N GLY A 179 3.32 2.08 4.01
CA GLY A 179 4.25 1.57 5.02
C GLY A 179 3.72 0.29 5.68
N LYS A 180 2.45 0.27 6.11
CA LYS A 180 1.78 -0.91 6.67
C LYS A 180 1.83 -2.09 5.70
N PHE A 181 1.48 -1.88 4.44
CA PHE A 181 1.60 -2.92 3.40
C PHE A 181 3.02 -3.50 3.32
N ARG A 182 4.05 -2.63 3.22
CA ARG A 182 5.46 -3.08 3.17
C ARG A 182 5.87 -3.90 4.39
N TRP A 183 5.44 -3.51 5.59
CA TRP A 183 5.74 -4.23 6.82
C TRP A 183 5.04 -5.59 6.87
N HIS A 184 3.76 -5.68 6.50
CA HIS A 184 3.04 -6.96 6.45
C HIS A 184 3.67 -7.90 5.43
N HIS A 185 4.01 -7.39 4.24
CA HIS A 185 4.72 -8.17 3.24
C HIS A 185 6.10 -8.66 3.73
N LEU A 186 6.84 -7.85 4.51
CA LEU A 186 8.09 -8.29 5.13
C LEU A 186 7.87 -9.43 6.14
N PHE A 187 6.82 -9.36 6.96
CA PHE A 187 6.46 -10.46 7.87
C PHE A 187 6.06 -11.73 7.11
N LEU A 188 5.28 -11.60 6.04
CA LEU A 188 4.94 -12.72 5.15
C LEU A 188 6.19 -13.39 4.58
N ILE A 189 7.18 -12.60 4.13
CA ILE A 189 8.46 -13.12 3.65
C ILE A 189 9.21 -13.84 4.78
N HIS A 190 9.26 -13.25 5.98
CA HIS A 190 9.91 -13.86 7.12
C HIS A 190 9.33 -15.26 7.41
N ARG A 191 8.01 -15.40 7.51
CA ARG A 191 7.39 -16.71 7.76
C ARG A 191 7.57 -17.70 6.62
N SER A 192 7.68 -17.23 5.37
CA SER A 192 7.73 -18.09 4.18
C SER A 192 9.14 -18.59 3.86
N ILE A 193 10.17 -17.74 4.01
CA ILE A 193 11.57 -18.08 3.66
C ILE A 193 12.61 -17.78 4.74
N GLY A 194 12.27 -17.07 5.81
CA GLY A 194 13.22 -16.66 6.85
C GLY A 194 14.07 -15.44 6.46
N MET A 195 14.38 -14.58 7.45
CA MET A 195 15.07 -13.30 7.25
C MET A 195 16.55 -13.42 6.83
N GLY A 196 17.19 -14.56 7.10
CA GLY A 196 18.60 -14.81 6.78
C GLY A 196 18.83 -15.72 5.57
N SER A 197 17.77 -16.01 4.80
CA SER A 197 17.88 -16.91 3.66
C SER A 197 18.69 -16.26 2.52
N ALA A 198 19.57 -17.06 1.91
CA ALA A 198 20.22 -16.65 0.67
C ALA A 198 19.15 -16.50 -0.42
N SER A 199 18.91 -15.27 -0.86
CA SER A 199 18.02 -15.02 -1.99
C SER A 199 18.70 -15.42 -3.30
N LEU A 200 17.91 -15.79 -4.31
CA LEU A 200 18.40 -16.07 -5.66
C LEU A 200 19.16 -14.87 -6.27
N LYS A 201 18.91 -13.64 -5.79
CA LYS A 201 19.59 -12.39 -6.16
C LYS A 201 20.45 -11.75 -5.03
N GLY A 202 20.73 -12.44 -3.91
CA GLY A 202 21.54 -11.89 -2.80
C GLY A 202 20.74 -11.16 -1.69
N ARG A 203 21.19 -9.97 -1.23
CA ARG A 203 20.65 -9.19 -0.07
C ARG A 203 19.23 -8.62 -0.25
N SER A 204 18.26 -9.43 -0.69
CA SER A 204 16.89 -8.95 -0.98
C SER A 204 16.13 -8.52 0.28
N VAL A 205 16.38 -9.15 1.43
CA VAL A 205 15.71 -8.84 2.70
C VAL A 205 16.15 -7.47 3.25
N ASP A 206 17.44 -7.12 3.16
CA ASP A 206 17.95 -5.81 3.60
C ASP A 206 17.32 -4.66 2.79
N LEU A 207 17.15 -4.85 1.47
CA LEU A 207 16.49 -3.87 0.60
C LEU A 207 15.01 -3.69 0.95
N LEU A 208 14.32 -4.78 1.29
CA LEU A 208 12.92 -4.71 1.75
C LEU A 208 12.80 -4.00 3.10
N GLN A 209 13.72 -4.27 4.04
CA GLN A 209 13.77 -3.56 5.32
C GLN A 209 14.05 -2.07 5.14
N ALA A 210 14.96 -1.70 4.24
CA ALA A 210 15.21 -0.29 3.92
C ALA A 210 13.97 0.37 3.31
N GLY A 211 13.32 -0.31 2.36
CA GLY A 211 12.07 0.15 1.74
C GLY A 211 10.93 0.33 2.75
N ALA A 212 10.81 -0.55 3.75
CA ALA A 212 9.77 -0.46 4.78
C ALA A 212 9.91 0.79 5.68
N LYS A 213 11.09 1.40 5.73
CA LYS A 213 11.36 2.65 6.48
C LYS A 213 11.18 3.92 5.64
N HIS A 214 11.03 3.80 4.33
CA HIS A 214 10.90 4.96 3.45
C HIS A 214 9.54 5.63 3.65
N ARG A 215 9.57 6.96 3.85
CA ARG A 215 8.41 7.85 3.96
C ARG A 215 8.33 8.70 2.70
N PHE A 216 7.17 8.76 2.07
CA PHE A 216 6.96 9.61 0.89
C PHE A 216 6.86 11.09 1.24
N PHE A 217 6.29 11.42 2.40
CA PHE A 217 6.04 12.80 2.85
C PHE A 217 6.69 13.06 4.22
N PRO A 218 8.04 13.02 4.33
CA PRO A 218 8.73 13.09 5.61
C PRO A 218 8.35 14.32 6.45
N GLU A 219 8.11 15.47 5.82
CA GLU A 219 7.71 16.72 6.49
C GLU A 219 6.41 16.58 7.28
N LEU A 220 5.45 15.79 6.76
CA LEU A 220 4.19 15.52 7.45
C LEU A 220 4.42 14.67 8.70
N TRP A 221 5.40 13.76 8.70
CA TRP A 221 5.75 12.98 9.88
C TRP A 221 6.55 13.80 10.89
N ASP A 222 7.54 14.55 10.40
CA ASP A 222 8.52 15.25 11.23
C ASP A 222 7.89 16.43 12.00
N VAL A 223 6.82 17.04 11.47
CA VAL A 223 6.10 18.12 12.21
C VAL A 223 5.54 17.64 13.55
N ARG A 224 5.17 16.36 13.68
CA ARG A 224 4.64 15.79 14.94
C ARG A 224 5.74 15.73 16.01
N VAL A 225 6.97 15.43 15.60
CA VAL A 225 8.15 15.49 16.49
C VAL A 225 8.37 16.93 16.94
N ALA A 226 8.44 17.87 15.99
CA ALA A 226 8.69 19.28 16.29
C ALA A 226 7.61 19.92 17.19
N MET A 227 6.35 19.50 17.06
CA MET A 227 5.25 19.94 17.93
C MET A 227 5.38 19.35 19.33
N THR A 228 5.67 18.05 19.42
CA THR A 228 5.79 17.34 20.70
C THR A 228 6.99 17.85 21.49
N ASP A 229 8.12 18.09 20.83
CA ASP A 229 9.34 18.63 21.46
C ASP A 229 9.12 20.05 21.96
N ALA A 230 8.46 20.92 21.18
CA ALA A 230 8.11 22.27 21.62
C ALA A 230 7.18 22.24 22.85
N TRP A 231 6.13 21.42 22.80
CA TRP A 231 5.23 21.22 23.95
C TRP A 231 5.98 20.65 25.16
N GLY A 232 6.91 19.72 24.95
CA GLY A 232 7.76 19.16 25.99
C GLY A 232 8.71 20.21 26.61
N GLY A 233 9.25 21.12 25.82
CA GLY A 233 10.05 22.24 26.32
C GLY A 233 9.24 23.17 27.23
N ASP A 234 7.99 23.46 26.86
CA ASP A 234 7.14 24.41 27.59
C ASP A 234 6.43 23.78 28.81
N TYR A 235 6.02 22.50 28.71
CA TYR A 235 5.15 21.83 29.68
C TYR A 235 5.70 20.54 30.26
N GLY A 236 6.84 20.06 29.75
CA GLY A 236 7.49 18.80 30.13
C GLY A 236 8.14 18.88 31.49
N ARG A 237 7.34 18.64 32.53
CA ARG A 237 7.80 18.38 33.89
C ARG A 237 7.31 17.00 34.32
N VAL A 238 8.11 16.30 35.11
CA VAL A 238 7.64 15.10 35.81
C VAL A 238 6.47 15.53 36.70
N ARG A 239 5.30 14.94 36.48
CA ARG A 239 4.10 15.20 37.27
C ARG A 239 3.91 14.04 38.24
N ASP A 240 3.35 14.33 39.41
CA ASP A 240 3.01 13.28 40.37
C ASP A 240 2.07 12.26 39.74
N SER A 241 2.18 11.00 40.18
CA SER A 241 1.28 9.95 39.74
C SER A 241 -0.18 10.35 40.05
N LEU A 242 -1.08 10.13 39.10
CA LEU A 242 -2.52 10.34 39.30
C LEU A 242 -3.07 9.51 40.48
N SER A 243 -2.40 8.40 40.83
CA SER A 243 -2.74 7.58 42.00
C SER A 243 -2.45 8.25 43.34
N ALA A 244 -1.58 9.27 43.38
CA ALA A 244 -1.26 10.00 44.61
C ALA A 244 -2.37 11.01 45.01
N GLY A 245 -3.21 11.44 44.07
CA GLY A 245 -4.33 12.36 44.31
C GLY A 245 -5.65 11.69 44.71
N ALA A 246 -5.78 10.37 44.57
CA ALA A 246 -7.00 9.61 44.90
C ALA A 246 -7.07 9.16 46.38
N ALA A 247 -6.05 9.48 47.19
CA ALA A 247 -5.94 9.06 48.59
C ALA A 247 -6.23 10.20 49.60
N ALA A 248 -6.87 11.30 49.17
CA ALA A 248 -7.31 12.42 49.99
C ALA A 248 -8.83 12.58 49.91
#